data_AF-A0A3E2TUQ7-F1
#
_entry.id   AF-A0A3E2TUQ7-F1
#
_cell.length_a   1.000
_cell.length_b   1.000
_cell.length_c   1.000
_cell.angle_alpha   90.00
_cell.angle_beta   90.00
_cell.angle_gamma   90.00
#
_symmetry.space_group_name_H-M   'P 1'
#
loop_
_entity.id
_entity.type
_entity.pdbx_description
1 polymer ?
#
loop_
_entity_poly.entity_id
_entity_poly.type
_entity_poly.pdbx_seq_one_letter_code
_entity_poly.pdbx_strand_id
1 'polypeptide(L)'
;MEQIIEYIKQNYNPISIIIYGSYADGTNNLNSDFDSLVISYDHEQFHDISFVNGIQLDVFVYPVSYFDGEFDCDDFVQIFDGKIIVDINERGKALQMKVISHMQNRPQKSKAEIDASVGWCSKMFERVKRNDVEGMFRWHWVLIDSLEIFCDLMQHPYFGPKKTLKWMEKNHPIAFAHYKTALEDFSVDSLESWIAYIKNANATF
;
A
#
# COMPACT_ATOMS: atom_id res chain seq x y z
N MET A 1 12.92 -17.95 -4.68
CA MET A 1 13.22 -17.22 -3.43
C MET A 1 14.63 -17.50 -2.93
N GLU A 2 14.99 -18.73 -2.57
CA GLU A 2 16.35 -19.04 -2.03
C GLU A 2 17.50 -18.56 -2.92
N GLN A 3 17.43 -18.83 -4.23
CA GLN A 3 18.46 -18.39 -5.18
C GLN A 3 18.58 -16.86 -5.30
N ILE A 4 17.49 -16.11 -5.11
CA ILE A 4 17.51 -14.65 -5.12
C ILE A 4 18.15 -14.13 -3.83
N ILE A 5 17.80 -14.72 -2.69
CA ILE A 5 18.43 -14.37 -1.40
C ILE A 5 19.93 -14.66 -1.46
N GLU A 6 20.33 -15.78 -2.07
CA GLU A 6 21.75 -16.12 -2.26
C GLU A 6 22.45 -15.13 -3.18
N TYR A 7 21.81 -14.74 -4.30
CA TYR A 7 22.30 -13.69 -5.18
C TYR A 7 22.52 -12.37 -4.41
N ILE A 8 21.55 -11.93 -3.61
CA ILE A 8 21.65 -10.71 -2.78
C ILE A 8 22.83 -10.82 -1.80
N LYS A 9 22.99 -11.96 -1.13
CA LYS A 9 24.09 -12.19 -0.19
C LYS A 9 25.46 -12.11 -0.84
N GLN A 10 25.61 -12.72 -2.02
CA GLN A 10 26.87 -12.78 -2.74
C GLN A 10 27.28 -11.42 -3.33
N ASN A 11 26.29 -10.62 -3.76
CA ASN A 11 26.58 -9.37 -4.45
C ASN A 11 26.62 -8.16 -3.52
N TYR A 12 25.86 -8.14 -2.42
CA TYR A 12 25.61 -6.89 -1.67
C TYR A 12 26.09 -6.87 -0.22
N ASN A 13 26.76 -7.92 0.27
CA ASN A 13 27.27 -7.99 1.64
C ASN A 13 26.26 -7.47 2.70
N PRO A 14 25.06 -8.08 2.79
CA PRO A 14 23.93 -7.48 3.48
C PRO A 14 24.02 -7.63 5.00
N ILE A 15 23.71 -6.55 5.71
CA ILE A 15 23.40 -6.51 7.14
C ILE A 15 21.97 -6.91 7.38
N SER A 16 21.07 -6.40 6.54
CA SER A 16 19.67 -6.77 6.61
C SER A 16 19.10 -6.98 5.21
N ILE A 17 18.21 -7.97 5.12
CA ILE A 17 17.36 -8.22 3.96
C ILE A 17 15.93 -8.24 4.49
N ILE A 18 15.13 -7.26 4.10
CA ILE A 18 13.71 -7.18 4.41
C ILE A 18 12.95 -7.40 3.11
N ILE A 19 12.24 -8.52 3.00
CA ILE A 19 11.40 -8.84 1.84
C ILE A 19 10.00 -8.31 2.11
N TYR A 20 9.39 -7.65 1.15
CA TYR A 20 7.97 -7.24 1.22
C TYR A 20 7.24 -7.67 -0.05
N GLY A 21 6.02 -7.18 -0.24
CA GLY A 21 5.23 -7.50 -1.42
C GLY A 21 4.84 -8.97 -1.51
N SER A 22 4.72 -9.46 -2.74
CA SER A 22 4.04 -10.73 -3.04
C SER A 22 4.82 -11.97 -2.64
N TYR A 23 6.15 -11.91 -2.70
CA TYR A 23 7.02 -13.01 -2.24
C TYR A 23 7.06 -13.10 -0.72
N ALA A 24 6.92 -11.98 -0.01
CA ALA A 24 6.81 -11.99 1.44
C ALA A 24 5.49 -12.64 1.89
N ASP A 25 4.34 -12.26 1.32
CA ASP A 25 3.03 -12.76 1.75
C ASP A 25 2.59 -14.08 1.09
N GLY A 26 3.38 -14.60 0.14
CA GLY A 26 3.12 -15.86 -0.57
C GLY A 26 2.03 -15.76 -1.64
N THR A 27 1.70 -14.55 -2.08
CA THR A 27 0.72 -14.31 -3.17
C THR A 27 1.37 -14.00 -4.52
N ASN A 28 2.67 -14.26 -4.65
CA ASN A 28 3.40 -14.07 -5.89
C ASN A 28 2.86 -14.98 -7.01
N ASN A 29 2.91 -14.46 -8.23
CA ASN A 29 2.53 -15.17 -9.45
C ASN A 29 3.55 -14.88 -10.57
N LEU A 30 3.24 -15.28 -11.81
CA LEU A 30 4.15 -15.13 -12.96
C LEU A 30 4.49 -13.68 -13.30
N ASN A 31 3.67 -12.72 -12.88
CA ASN A 31 3.88 -11.28 -13.10
C ASN A 31 4.43 -10.57 -11.85
N SER A 32 4.91 -11.33 -10.86
CA SER A 32 5.47 -10.77 -9.63
C SER A 32 6.98 -10.55 -9.75
N ASP A 33 7.39 -9.36 -9.38
CA ASP A 33 8.75 -8.98 -9.01
C ASP A 33 9.09 -9.47 -7.59
N PHE A 34 10.38 -9.50 -7.28
CA PHE A 34 10.90 -9.77 -5.95
C PHE A 34 11.24 -8.45 -5.25
N ASP A 35 10.33 -7.99 -4.38
CA ASP A 35 10.51 -6.75 -3.64
C ASP A 35 11.38 -6.94 -2.38
N SER A 36 12.44 -6.14 -2.24
CA SER A 36 13.23 -6.13 -1.00
C SER A 36 13.95 -4.81 -0.73
N LEU A 37 14.12 -4.51 0.55
CA LEU A 37 15.06 -3.51 1.02
C LEU A 37 16.27 -4.23 1.63
N VAL A 38 17.46 -3.84 1.18
CA VAL A 38 18.73 -4.38 1.64
C VAL A 38 19.54 -3.27 2.28
N ILE A 39 20.01 -3.50 3.51
CA ILE A 39 21.01 -2.64 4.16
C ILE A 39 22.36 -3.32 3.97
N SER A 40 23.31 -2.63 3.34
CA SER A 40 24.64 -3.15 2.99
C SER A 40 25.75 -2.47 3.80
N TYR A 41 26.83 -3.20 4.07
CA TYR A 41 28.04 -2.65 4.70
C TYR A 41 28.83 -1.71 3.79
N ASP A 42 28.90 -2.01 2.49
CA ASP A 42 29.93 -1.48 1.58
C ASP A 42 29.39 -1.03 0.22
N HIS A 43 28.07 -0.95 0.06
CA HIS A 43 27.42 -0.44 -1.14
C HIS A 43 26.77 0.93 -0.93
N GLU A 44 26.89 1.80 -1.94
CA GLU A 44 26.10 3.03 -2.04
C GLU A 44 24.62 2.71 -2.31
N GLN A 45 23.78 3.75 -2.28
CA GLN A 45 22.35 3.58 -2.59
C GLN A 45 22.14 3.30 -4.07
N PHE A 46 21.42 2.23 -4.39
CA PHE A 46 20.96 1.95 -5.76
C PHE A 46 19.71 1.08 -5.77
N HIS A 47 19.12 0.96 -6.95
CA HIS A 47 17.94 0.13 -7.22
C HIS A 47 18.32 -0.95 -8.21
N ASP A 48 18.27 -2.22 -7.79
CA ASP A 48 18.49 -3.35 -8.67
C ASP A 48 17.17 -3.84 -9.28
N ILE A 49 17.13 -3.74 -10.61
CA ILE A 49 16.04 -4.20 -11.48
C ILE A 49 16.45 -5.39 -12.35
N SER A 50 17.56 -6.06 -12.01
CA SER A 50 18.08 -7.21 -12.73
C SER A 50 17.13 -8.41 -12.66
N PHE A 51 17.47 -9.47 -13.41
CA PHE A 51 16.70 -10.71 -13.42
C PHE A 51 17.52 -11.85 -12.84
N VAL A 52 16.92 -12.56 -11.87
CA VAL A 52 17.50 -13.78 -11.30
C VAL A 52 16.52 -14.92 -11.56
N ASN A 53 16.94 -15.89 -12.39
CA ASN A 53 16.13 -17.03 -12.81
C ASN A 53 14.76 -16.64 -13.38
N GLY A 54 14.74 -15.59 -14.20
CA GLY A 54 13.54 -15.09 -14.86
C GLY A 54 12.62 -14.24 -13.98
N ILE A 55 12.97 -14.01 -12.72
CA ILE A 55 12.24 -13.13 -11.81
C ILE A 55 12.92 -11.77 -11.81
N GLN A 56 12.15 -10.71 -12.09
CA GLN A 56 12.64 -9.34 -11.98
C GLN A 56 12.82 -8.97 -10.51
N LEU A 57 13.92 -8.31 -10.19
CA LEU A 57 14.17 -7.74 -8.87
C LEU A 57 13.53 -6.35 -8.77
N ASP A 58 13.00 -6.04 -7.60
CA ASP A 58 12.67 -4.68 -7.16
C ASP A 58 13.39 -4.46 -5.82
N VAL A 59 14.73 -4.44 -5.88
CA VAL A 59 15.59 -4.48 -4.69
C VAL A 59 16.26 -3.13 -4.49
N PHE A 60 15.90 -2.44 -3.42
CA PHE A 60 16.53 -1.20 -3.02
C PHE A 60 17.66 -1.47 -2.04
N VAL A 61 18.88 -1.11 -2.41
CA VAL A 61 20.08 -1.29 -1.58
C VAL A 61 20.48 0.06 -0.99
N TYR A 62 20.80 0.08 0.30
CA TYR A 62 21.21 1.27 1.04
C TYR A 62 22.44 0.99 1.89
N PRO A 63 23.38 1.94 2.04
CA PRO A 63 24.46 1.84 3.01
C PRO A 63 23.92 1.96 4.44
N VAL A 64 24.61 1.37 5.42
CA VAL A 64 24.31 1.56 6.86
C VAL A 64 24.15 3.03 7.23
N SER A 65 25.08 3.86 6.74
CA SER A 65 25.17 5.28 7.07
C SER A 65 23.93 6.06 6.68
N TYR A 66 23.14 5.57 5.71
CA TYR A 66 21.86 6.18 5.34
C TYR A 66 20.89 6.22 6.53
N PHE A 67 20.83 5.14 7.31
CA PHE A 67 19.90 5.01 8.43
C PHE A 67 20.49 5.44 9.79
N ASP A 68 21.75 5.85 9.82
CA ASP A 68 22.35 6.49 11.00
C ASP A 68 21.93 7.97 11.13
N GLY A 69 21.47 8.60 10.04
CA GLY A 69 20.99 9.98 9.99
C GLY A 69 19.47 10.14 10.11
N GLU A 70 19.00 11.36 9.83
CA GLU A 70 17.57 11.61 9.62
C GLU A 70 17.16 11.14 8.22
N PHE A 71 16.01 10.48 8.16
CA PHE A 71 15.37 10.03 6.93
C PHE A 71 13.86 10.10 7.09
N ASP A 72 13.15 10.28 5.98
CA ASP A 72 11.71 10.26 5.97
C ASP A 72 11.21 8.81 6.06
N CYS A 73 10.39 8.50 7.06
CA CYS A 73 9.82 7.16 7.20
C CYS A 73 8.76 6.87 6.12
N ASP A 74 8.22 7.91 5.47
CA ASP A 74 7.24 7.76 4.40
C ASP A 74 7.84 7.05 3.16
N ASP A 75 9.15 7.20 2.94
CA ASP A 75 9.89 6.53 1.85
C ASP A 75 10.06 5.01 2.07
N PHE A 76 9.77 4.54 3.28
CA PHE A 76 10.03 3.16 3.71
C PHE A 76 8.78 2.43 4.21
N VAL A 77 7.59 3.01 4.08
CA VAL A 77 6.36 2.38 4.59
C VAL A 77 6.17 0.96 4.12
N GLN A 78 6.59 0.60 2.91
CA GLN A 78 6.47 -0.75 2.33
C GLN A 78 7.06 -1.86 3.22
N ILE A 79 8.03 -1.55 4.09
CA ILE A 79 8.65 -2.54 4.96
C ILE A 79 7.84 -2.83 6.23
N PHE A 80 6.75 -2.11 6.51
CA PHE A 80 6.04 -2.18 7.81
C PHE A 80 5.59 -3.61 8.19
N ASP A 81 5.23 -4.42 7.20
CA ASP A 81 4.87 -5.84 7.33
C ASP A 81 5.84 -6.78 6.59
N GLY A 82 7.02 -6.26 6.23
CA GLY A 82 8.07 -7.01 5.58
C GLY A 82 8.61 -8.14 6.46
N LYS A 83 9.05 -9.22 5.81
CA LYS A 83 9.73 -10.35 6.44
C LYS A 83 11.23 -10.12 6.43
N ILE A 84 11.82 -10.05 7.62
CA ILE A 84 13.26 -9.92 7.79
C ILE A 84 13.91 -11.31 7.67
N ILE A 85 14.80 -11.48 6.69
CA ILE A 85 15.47 -12.76 6.39
C ILE A 85 16.89 -12.79 6.93
N VAL A 86 17.56 -11.64 6.90
CA VAL A 86 18.89 -11.43 7.49
C VAL A 86 18.78 -10.19 8.36
N ASP A 87 19.36 -10.24 9.56
CA ASP A 87 19.43 -9.08 10.43
C ASP A 87 20.63 -9.16 11.38
N ILE A 88 21.71 -8.50 11.01
CA ILE A 88 22.90 -8.38 11.83
C ILE A 88 22.74 -7.17 12.74
N ASN A 89 22.92 -7.38 14.05
CA ASN A 89 22.76 -6.35 15.09
C ASN A 89 21.38 -5.68 15.15
N GLU A 90 20.32 -6.39 14.72
CA GLU A 90 18.93 -5.91 14.71
C GLU A 90 18.69 -4.58 13.94
N ARG A 91 19.55 -4.27 12.95
CA ARG A 91 19.45 -3.03 12.16
C ARG A 91 18.16 -2.97 11.35
N GLY A 92 17.78 -4.07 10.69
CA GLY A 92 16.54 -4.16 9.92
C GLY A 92 15.31 -4.04 10.81
N LYS A 93 15.31 -4.76 11.94
CA LYS A 93 14.22 -4.70 12.92
C LYS A 93 14.07 -3.31 13.53
N ALA A 94 15.16 -2.62 13.85
CA ALA A 94 15.12 -1.25 14.36
C ALA A 94 14.52 -0.28 13.34
N LEU A 95 14.93 -0.38 12.07
CA LEU A 95 14.37 0.40 10.96
C LEU A 95 12.86 0.14 10.81
N GLN A 96 12.46 -1.14 10.74
CA GLN A 96 11.05 -1.52 10.60
C GLN A 96 10.20 -1.01 11.77
N MET A 97 10.69 -1.10 13.01
CA MET A 97 10.00 -0.56 14.18
C MET A 97 9.83 0.97 14.13
N LYS A 98 10.83 1.69 13.63
CA LYS A 98 10.73 3.14 13.43
C LYS A 98 9.64 3.50 12.41
N VAL A 99 9.57 2.76 11.30
CA VAL A 99 8.52 2.91 10.29
C VAL A 99 7.13 2.59 10.87
N ILE A 100 6.97 1.46 11.57
CA ILE A 100 5.69 1.10 12.22
C ILE A 100 5.24 2.18 13.18
N SER A 101 6.15 2.69 14.03
CA SER A 101 5.83 3.72 15.00
C SER A 101 5.43 5.04 14.32
N HIS A 102 6.12 5.43 13.26
CA HIS A 102 5.74 6.59 12.45
C HIS A 102 4.34 6.45 11.87
N MET A 103 4.02 5.29 11.29
CA MET A 103 2.70 5.03 10.72
C MET A 103 1.58 5.03 11.77
N GLN A 104 1.82 4.50 12.96
CA GLN A 104 0.87 4.48 14.07
C GLN A 104 0.59 5.89 14.64
N ASN A 105 1.57 6.78 14.56
CA ASN A 105 1.48 8.15 15.06
C ASN A 105 1.03 9.16 14.00
N ARG A 106 0.71 8.73 12.78
CA ARG A 106 0.19 9.62 11.74
C ARG A 106 -1.12 10.28 12.22
N PRO A 107 -1.27 11.60 12.07
CA PRO A 107 -2.51 12.28 12.41
C PRO A 107 -3.69 11.68 11.65
N GLN A 108 -4.76 11.38 12.37
CA GLN A 108 -6.03 11.00 11.76
C GLN A 108 -6.78 12.25 11.30
N LYS A 109 -7.50 12.14 10.18
CA LYS A 109 -8.39 13.21 9.72
C LYS A 109 -9.48 13.47 10.75
N SER A 110 -9.75 14.74 10.99
CA SER A 110 -10.89 15.18 11.81
C SER A 110 -12.22 14.82 11.15
N LYS A 111 -13.29 14.80 11.94
CA LYS A 111 -14.66 14.60 11.42
C LYS A 111 -14.98 15.55 10.26
N ALA A 112 -14.61 16.82 10.37
CA ALA A 112 -14.89 17.81 9.35
C ALA A 112 -14.14 17.54 8.02
N GLU A 113 -12.91 17.04 8.10
CA GLU A 113 -12.13 16.63 6.92
C GLU A 113 -12.72 15.37 6.26
N ILE A 114 -13.18 14.42 7.07
CA ILE A 114 -13.88 13.21 6.58
C ILE A 114 -15.22 13.61 5.92
N ASP A 115 -16.02 14.47 6.55
CA ASP A 115 -17.26 14.99 5.99
C ASP A 115 -17.07 15.66 4.64
N ALA A 116 -16.02 16.49 4.51
CA ALA A 116 -15.67 17.11 3.24
C ALA A 116 -15.28 16.07 2.17
N SER A 117 -14.54 15.04 2.55
CA SER A 117 -14.12 13.96 1.65
C SER A 117 -15.31 13.12 1.16
N VAL A 118 -16.27 12.80 2.04
CA VAL A 118 -17.52 12.12 1.70
C VAL A 118 -18.42 13.00 0.81
N GLY A 119 -18.46 14.30 1.08
CA GLY A 119 -19.11 15.29 0.22
C GLY A 119 -18.50 15.32 -1.19
N TRP A 120 -17.17 15.20 -1.29
CA TRP A 120 -16.48 15.09 -2.56
C TRP A 120 -16.88 13.83 -3.34
N CYS A 121 -16.97 12.66 -2.68
CA CYS A 121 -17.47 11.42 -3.30
C CYS A 121 -18.86 11.62 -3.94
N SER A 122 -19.78 12.27 -3.22
CA SER A 122 -21.12 12.58 -3.70
C SER A 122 -21.10 13.50 -4.93
N LYS A 123 -20.25 14.53 -4.91
CA LYS A 123 -20.08 15.45 -6.04
C LYS A 123 -19.49 14.75 -7.28
N MET A 124 -18.57 13.83 -7.08
CA MET A 124 -17.97 13.06 -8.17
C MET A 124 -18.98 12.11 -8.80
N PHE A 125 -19.82 11.47 -7.99
CA PHE A 125 -20.94 10.67 -8.49
C PHE A 125 -21.89 11.47 -9.39
N GLU A 126 -22.26 12.70 -9.03
CA GLU A 126 -23.08 13.56 -9.90
C GLU A 126 -22.38 13.91 -11.23
N ARG A 127 -21.05 14.00 -11.24
CA ARG A 127 -20.27 14.23 -12.48
C ARG A 127 -20.24 12.99 -13.36
N VAL A 128 -20.15 11.81 -12.75
CA VAL A 128 -20.21 10.52 -13.45
C VAL A 128 -21.51 10.39 -14.26
N LYS A 129 -22.65 10.82 -13.71
CA LYS A 129 -23.96 10.76 -14.36
C LYS A 129 -24.07 11.49 -15.71
N ARG A 130 -23.12 12.39 -16.02
CA ARG A 130 -23.05 13.05 -17.34
C ARG A 130 -22.79 12.06 -18.47
N ASN A 131 -22.17 10.92 -18.15
CA ASN A 131 -21.87 9.85 -19.08
C ASN A 131 -21.08 10.29 -20.33
N ASP A 132 -20.25 11.33 -20.16
CA ASP A 132 -19.28 11.79 -21.15
C ASP A 132 -17.86 11.34 -20.76
N VAL A 133 -16.87 11.70 -21.58
CA VAL A 133 -15.47 11.31 -21.35
C VAL A 133 -14.95 11.82 -20.00
N GLU A 134 -15.34 13.04 -19.59
CA GLU A 134 -14.98 13.53 -18.25
C GLU A 134 -15.66 12.70 -17.17
N GLY A 135 -16.95 12.39 -17.31
CA GLY A 135 -17.72 11.55 -16.39
C GLY A 135 -17.08 10.17 -16.20
N MET A 136 -16.61 9.54 -17.28
CA MET A 136 -15.89 8.26 -17.21
C MET A 136 -14.51 8.40 -16.56
N PHE A 137 -13.80 9.51 -16.77
CA PHE A 137 -12.57 9.76 -16.00
C PHE A 137 -12.86 9.92 -14.51
N ARG A 138 -13.92 10.67 -14.17
CA ARG A 138 -14.37 10.91 -12.78
C ARG A 138 -14.82 9.62 -12.10
N TRP A 139 -15.35 8.65 -12.85
CA TRP A 139 -15.70 7.31 -12.35
C TRP A 139 -14.49 6.61 -11.73
N HIS A 140 -13.41 6.48 -12.51
CA HIS A 140 -12.21 5.81 -12.05
C HIS A 140 -11.57 6.56 -10.88
N TRP A 141 -11.56 7.89 -10.95
CA TRP A 141 -11.03 8.73 -9.88
C TRP A 141 -11.82 8.55 -8.58
N VAL A 142 -13.15 8.63 -8.61
CA VAL A 142 -13.93 8.47 -7.38
C VAL A 142 -13.73 7.10 -6.76
N LEU A 143 -13.61 6.03 -7.56
CA LEU A 143 -13.32 4.70 -7.02
C LEU A 143 -11.97 4.67 -6.28
N ILE A 144 -10.90 5.21 -6.87
CA ILE A 144 -9.57 5.29 -6.24
C ILE A 144 -9.64 6.03 -4.90
N ASP A 145 -10.13 7.27 -4.91
CA ASP A 145 -10.14 8.12 -3.71
C ASP A 145 -11.10 7.57 -2.65
N SER A 146 -12.24 6.99 -3.07
CA SER A 146 -13.25 6.47 -2.14
C SER A 146 -12.76 5.27 -1.32
N LEU A 147 -11.78 4.52 -1.80
CA LEU A 147 -11.17 3.43 -1.05
C LEU A 147 -10.32 3.96 0.13
N GLU A 148 -9.56 5.04 -0.10
CA GLU A 148 -8.81 5.73 0.96
C GLU A 148 -9.75 6.45 1.94
N ILE A 149 -10.81 7.10 1.43
CA ILE A 149 -11.83 7.74 2.27
C ILE A 149 -12.56 6.71 3.14
N PHE A 150 -12.80 5.51 2.63
CA PHE A 150 -13.34 4.42 3.44
C PHE A 150 -12.39 4.01 4.57
N CYS A 151 -11.08 3.97 4.31
CA CYS A 151 -10.06 3.75 5.33
C CYS A 151 -10.12 4.82 6.43
N ASP A 152 -10.19 6.11 6.06
CA ASP A 152 -10.34 7.22 7.01
C ASP A 152 -11.59 7.06 7.89
N LEU A 153 -12.72 6.71 7.29
CA LEU A 153 -13.99 6.45 8.00
C LEU A 153 -13.87 5.31 9.01
N MET A 154 -13.09 4.28 8.70
CA MET A 154 -12.90 3.15 9.60
C MET A 154 -11.75 3.36 10.59
N GLN A 155 -11.13 4.55 10.62
CA GLN A 155 -9.91 4.84 11.37
C GLN A 155 -8.79 3.82 11.09
N HIS A 156 -8.74 3.32 9.86
CA HIS A 156 -7.78 2.33 9.40
C HIS A 156 -6.79 2.99 8.45
N PRO A 157 -5.47 2.85 8.63
CA PRO A 157 -4.52 3.41 7.68
C PRO A 157 -4.68 2.78 6.28
N TYR A 158 -4.55 3.59 5.24
CA TYR A 158 -4.52 3.10 3.87
C TYR A 158 -3.14 2.50 3.54
N PHE A 159 -3.09 1.20 3.26
CA PHE A 159 -1.85 0.46 2.97
C PHE A 159 -1.72 0.09 1.49
N GLY A 160 -2.34 0.87 0.60
CA GLY A 160 -2.45 0.56 -0.82
C GLY A 160 -3.58 -0.44 -1.15
N PRO A 161 -3.96 -0.55 -2.43
CA PRO A 161 -5.19 -1.21 -2.83
C PRO A 161 -5.20 -2.71 -2.50
N LYS A 162 -4.07 -3.42 -2.70
CA LYS A 162 -3.99 -4.87 -2.44
C LYS A 162 -4.28 -5.22 -0.98
N LYS A 163 -3.65 -4.50 -0.04
CA LYS A 163 -3.79 -4.75 1.40
C LYS A 163 -5.13 -4.27 1.92
N THR A 164 -5.54 -3.06 1.51
CA THR A 164 -6.84 -2.50 1.88
C THR A 164 -8.01 -3.38 1.41
N LEU A 165 -7.98 -3.91 0.19
CA LEU A 165 -9.06 -4.77 -0.31
C LEU A 165 -9.16 -6.08 0.45
N LYS A 166 -8.03 -6.75 0.73
CA LYS A 166 -8.01 -7.96 1.59
C LYS A 166 -8.55 -7.68 2.99
N TRP A 167 -8.16 -6.55 3.58
CA TRP A 167 -8.65 -6.14 4.91
C TRP A 167 -10.15 -5.82 4.87
N MET A 168 -10.62 -5.09 3.87
CA MET A 168 -12.02 -4.71 3.68
C MET A 168 -12.90 -5.94 3.47
N GLU A 169 -12.48 -6.90 2.64
CA GLU A 169 -13.20 -8.17 2.42
C GLU A 169 -13.39 -8.94 3.74
N LYS A 170 -12.32 -9.04 4.54
CA LYS A 170 -12.34 -9.79 5.80
C LYS A 170 -13.14 -9.10 6.91
N ASN A 171 -13.00 -7.78 7.07
CA ASN A 171 -13.51 -7.06 8.24
C ASN A 171 -14.79 -6.27 7.96
N HIS A 172 -15.02 -5.89 6.70
CA HIS A 172 -16.18 -5.12 6.24
C HIS A 172 -16.80 -5.74 4.98
N PRO A 173 -17.24 -7.01 5.03
CA PRO A 173 -17.67 -7.76 3.84
C PRO A 173 -18.84 -7.10 3.09
N ILE A 174 -19.72 -6.39 3.79
CA ILE A 174 -20.83 -5.64 3.17
C ILE A 174 -20.29 -4.45 2.36
N ALA A 175 -19.36 -3.68 2.94
CA ALA A 175 -18.69 -2.58 2.25
C ALA A 175 -17.96 -3.12 1.01
N PHE A 176 -17.21 -4.22 1.19
CA PHE A 176 -16.45 -4.85 0.13
C PHE A 176 -17.35 -5.29 -1.03
N ALA A 177 -18.52 -5.89 -0.74
CA ALA A 177 -19.47 -6.29 -1.76
C ALA A 177 -19.96 -5.10 -2.60
N HIS A 178 -20.29 -3.96 -1.96
CA HIS A 178 -20.67 -2.74 -2.69
C HIS A 178 -19.52 -2.20 -3.54
N TYR A 179 -18.32 -2.09 -2.97
CA TYR A 179 -17.16 -1.56 -3.70
C TYR A 179 -16.73 -2.47 -4.86
N LYS A 180 -16.71 -3.79 -4.65
CA LYS A 180 -16.46 -4.80 -5.69
C LYS A 180 -17.48 -4.69 -6.82
N THR A 181 -18.77 -4.56 -6.50
CA THR A 181 -19.82 -4.40 -7.51
C THR A 181 -19.63 -3.10 -8.30
N ALA A 182 -19.25 -2.00 -7.65
CA ALA A 182 -18.94 -0.73 -8.32
C ALA A 182 -17.72 -0.84 -9.25
N LEU A 183 -16.71 -1.64 -8.89
CA LEU A 183 -15.53 -1.88 -9.73
C LEU A 183 -15.82 -2.78 -10.94
N GLU A 184 -16.64 -3.80 -10.79
CA GLU A 184 -16.84 -4.86 -11.79
C GLU A 184 -18.02 -4.60 -12.73
N ASP A 185 -19.15 -4.09 -12.20
CA ASP A 185 -20.38 -3.92 -12.98
C ASP A 185 -20.37 -2.62 -13.80
N PHE A 186 -19.63 -1.61 -13.33
CA PHE A 186 -19.43 -0.35 -14.04
C PHE A 186 -20.75 0.36 -14.43
N SER A 187 -21.78 0.24 -13.58
CA SER A 187 -23.13 0.80 -13.79
C SER A 187 -23.46 1.88 -12.77
N VAL A 188 -24.13 2.96 -13.20
CA VAL A 188 -24.44 4.11 -12.30
C VAL A 188 -25.07 3.66 -10.97
N ASP A 189 -25.93 2.64 -11.00
CA ASP A 189 -26.58 2.06 -9.82
C ASP A 189 -25.59 1.36 -8.87
N SER A 190 -24.58 0.66 -9.40
CA SER A 190 -23.56 0.01 -8.57
C SER A 190 -22.65 1.05 -7.87
N LEU A 191 -22.28 2.12 -8.58
CA LEU A 191 -21.55 3.23 -7.96
C LEU A 191 -22.43 3.99 -6.97
N GLU A 192 -23.70 4.23 -7.27
CA GLU A 192 -24.63 4.87 -6.33
C GLU A 192 -24.71 4.09 -5.01
N SER A 193 -24.82 2.76 -5.12
CA SER A 193 -24.86 1.87 -3.95
C SER A 193 -23.61 2.01 -3.08
N TRP A 194 -22.43 2.09 -3.69
CA TRP A 194 -21.17 2.31 -2.95
C TRP A 194 -21.12 3.69 -2.29
N ILE A 195 -21.48 4.75 -3.01
CA ILE A 195 -21.45 6.12 -2.48
C ILE A 195 -22.49 6.30 -1.37
N ALA A 196 -23.66 5.67 -1.50
CA ALA A 196 -24.66 5.62 -0.44
C ALA A 196 -24.13 4.90 0.82
N TYR A 197 -23.41 3.78 0.65
CA TYR A 197 -22.76 3.09 1.76
C TYR A 197 -21.78 4.00 2.51
N ILE A 198 -20.86 4.67 1.80
CA ILE A 198 -19.92 5.63 2.40
C ILE A 198 -20.64 6.72 3.18
N LYS A 199 -21.69 7.32 2.60
CA LYS A 199 -22.47 8.38 3.26
C LYS A 199 -23.12 7.89 4.55
N ASN A 200 -23.70 6.69 4.52
CA ASN A 200 -24.34 6.11 5.69
C ASN A 200 -23.32 5.79 6.79
N ALA A 201 -22.16 5.23 6.42
CA ALA A 201 -21.07 4.97 7.37
C ALA A 201 -20.57 6.27 8.03
N ASN A 202 -20.47 7.36 7.26
CA ASN A 202 -20.07 8.67 7.78
C ASN A 202 -21.08 9.31 8.74
N ALA A 203 -22.37 8.99 8.60
CA ALA A 203 -23.40 9.45 9.53
C ALA A 203 -23.35 8.74 10.88
N THR A 204 -22.73 7.56 10.93
CA THR A 204 -22.56 6.75 12.15
C THR A 204 -21.17 6.87 12.79
N PHE A 205 -20.25 7.59 12.14
CA PHE A 205 -18.92 7.91 12.64
C PHE A 205 -18.98 9.11 13.60
#